data_AF-A0A9P0B736-F1
#
_entry.id   AF-A0A9P0B736-F1
#
_cell.length_a   1.000
_cell.length_b   1.000
_cell.length_c   1.000
_cell.angle_alpha   90.00
_cell.angle_beta   90.00
_cell.angle_gamma   90.00
#
_symmetry.space_group_name_H-M   'P 1'
#
loop_
_entity.id
_entity.type
_entity.pdbx_description
1 polymer ?
#
loop_
_entity_poly.entity_id
_entity_poly.type
_entity_poly.pdbx_seq_one_letter_code
_entity_poly.pdbx_strand_id
1 'polypeptide(L)'
;MFKLTTSIVLLFLTLCLLESADSKKNTFAIQWPVGVCRGANKPTSKCNIPKINTWTIHGLWPSTRKTPFNIDPLLSIRKKLDALWPDVTSNNNPRFWSHEWVNHGVYYNHMLEYFKKNLKLIEDYQLFQILQRGGITPSNTKTYTLAQVNKAVFRKVDKKVNVRCADNNNKLLQEIRICLDDQYTATVDCDGTSNCNPDKLTTFILYLVLTLCLLETSYGQNTFAIQWPVGVCKSANKQTSQCNIPRRNTWTIHGLWPPVTKTPTSVAFSVNPLATIRAQLNALWPDVTGNKNPGFWSHEWGKHGVYYQFKTQNQLLEFFTTNLNLINGYQLYTVLQRGGITPSNTKTYTLAQVNSAVSGAVRANVNVRCANNNLNVLQEIRVCFDAQYTTTVNCGGKSNCGAQVYYYAS
;
A
#
# COMPACT_ATOMS: atom_id res chain seq x y z
N MET A 1 21.08 27.30 20.22
CA MET A 1 20.88 26.57 18.94
C MET A 1 19.75 25.51 19.01
N PHE A 2 18.68 25.74 19.78
CA PHE A 2 17.60 24.75 20.00
C PHE A 2 16.23 25.16 19.41
N LYS A 3 16.20 26.14 18.50
CA LYS A 3 14.95 26.66 17.90
C LYS A 3 14.71 26.25 16.43
N LEU A 4 15.68 25.58 15.80
CA LEU A 4 15.56 25.16 14.39
C LEU A 4 14.96 23.74 14.24
N THR A 5 15.06 22.90 15.28
CA THR A 5 14.58 21.50 15.23
C THR A 5 13.07 21.38 15.43
N THR A 6 12.45 22.20 16.27
CA THR A 6 10.99 22.23 16.45
C THR A 6 10.27 22.78 15.22
N SER A 7 10.86 23.75 14.52
CA SER A 7 10.27 24.34 13.31
C SER A 7 10.35 23.39 12.10
N ILE A 8 11.42 22.60 11.98
CA ILE A 8 11.56 21.57 10.93
C ILE A 8 10.67 20.36 11.22
N VAL A 9 10.53 19.95 12.49
CA VAL A 9 9.56 18.91 12.90
C VAL A 9 8.12 19.36 12.64
N LEU A 10 7.77 20.63 12.92
CA LEU A 10 6.46 21.17 12.53
C LEU A 10 6.30 21.27 11.01
N LEU A 11 7.36 21.58 10.24
CA LEU A 11 7.32 21.63 8.78
C LEU A 11 7.13 20.24 8.14
N PHE A 12 7.72 19.19 8.73
CA PHE A 12 7.55 17.80 8.29
C PHE A 12 6.22 17.20 8.78
N LEU A 13 5.72 17.62 9.96
CA LEU A 13 4.33 17.37 10.37
C LEU A 13 3.34 18.03 9.40
N THR A 14 3.60 19.25 8.93
CA THR A 14 2.74 19.90 7.94
C THR A 14 2.90 19.34 6.53
N LEU A 15 4.03 18.75 6.14
CA LEU A 15 4.18 18.05 4.83
C LEU A 15 3.55 16.65 4.81
N CYS A 16 3.40 15.97 5.95
CA CYS A 16 2.53 14.78 6.09
C CYS A 16 1.05 15.15 6.31
N LEU A 17 0.78 16.40 6.72
CA LEU A 17 -0.56 16.99 6.83
C LEU A 17 -0.84 17.98 5.71
N LEU A 18 -0.12 17.91 4.58
CA LEU A 18 -0.61 18.50 3.33
C LEU A 18 -1.73 17.58 2.86
N GLU A 19 -2.88 17.74 3.52
CA GLU A 19 -4.15 17.76 2.82
C GLU A 19 -3.91 18.45 1.48
N SER A 20 -4.13 17.68 0.42
CA SER A 20 -4.62 18.25 -0.83
C SER A 20 -5.55 19.40 -0.46
N ALA A 21 -5.27 20.59 -0.98
CA ALA A 21 -6.10 21.78 -0.81
C ALA A 21 -7.57 21.38 -0.68
N ASP A 22 -8.22 21.78 0.42
CA ASP A 22 -9.60 21.45 0.82
C ASP A 22 -10.57 21.47 -0.38
N SER A 23 -10.63 20.36 -1.11
CA SER A 23 -11.64 20.11 -2.14
C SER A 23 -12.88 19.68 -1.37
N LYS A 24 -14.01 20.34 -1.58
CA LYS A 24 -15.22 20.08 -0.80
C LYS A 24 -15.76 18.69 -1.12
N LYS A 25 -15.34 17.67 -0.37
CA LYS A 25 -15.78 16.29 -0.65
C LYS A 25 -17.26 16.13 -0.36
N ASN A 26 -17.98 15.56 -1.32
CA ASN A 26 -19.38 15.21 -1.13
C ASN A 26 -19.50 13.83 -0.48
N THR A 27 -20.48 13.62 0.38
CA THR A 27 -20.69 12.35 1.09
C THR A 27 -22.07 11.81 0.78
N PHE A 28 -22.14 10.67 0.09
CA PHE A 28 -23.36 9.91 -0.09
C PHE A 28 -23.53 8.93 1.06
N ALA A 29 -24.55 9.15 1.89
CA ALA A 29 -24.82 8.38 3.08
C ALA A 29 -25.96 7.40 2.88
N ILE A 30 -25.63 6.14 3.14
CA ILE A 30 -26.51 5.00 2.93
C ILE A 30 -26.72 4.35 4.29
N GLN A 31 -27.97 4.18 4.69
CA GLN A 31 -28.35 3.69 6.01
C GLN A 31 -28.99 2.30 5.95
N TRP A 32 -28.80 1.54 7.02
CA TRP A 32 -29.45 0.25 7.24
C TRP A 32 -30.67 0.46 8.15
N PRO A 33 -31.92 0.36 7.64
CA PRO A 33 -33.12 0.77 8.38
C PRO A 33 -33.28 0.10 9.76
N VAL A 34 -32.97 -1.19 9.86
CA VAL A 34 -33.04 -1.91 11.15
C VAL A 34 -31.99 -1.37 12.13
N GLY A 35 -30.79 -1.05 11.64
CA GLY A 35 -29.69 -0.49 12.42
C GLY A 35 -30.04 0.88 12.98
N VAL A 36 -30.58 1.76 12.12
CA VAL A 36 -31.05 3.11 12.49
C VAL A 36 -32.18 3.04 13.51
N CYS A 37 -33.19 2.20 13.25
CA CYS A 37 -34.35 2.07 14.12
C CYS A 37 -33.96 1.63 15.55
N ARG A 38 -33.15 0.57 15.65
CA ARG A 38 -32.67 0.07 16.94
C ARG A 38 -31.71 1.05 17.61
N GLY A 39 -30.86 1.73 16.84
CA GLY A 39 -29.98 2.79 17.34
C GLY A 39 -30.73 3.96 17.96
N ALA A 40 -31.94 4.26 17.45
CA ALA A 40 -32.86 5.22 18.04
C ALA A 40 -33.64 4.67 19.26
N ASN A 41 -33.28 3.49 19.77
CA ASN A 41 -33.96 2.79 20.87
C ASN A 41 -35.46 2.55 20.60
N LYS A 42 -35.85 2.35 19.33
CA LYS A 42 -37.24 2.08 18.94
C LYS A 42 -37.45 0.60 18.60
N PRO A 43 -38.61 0.01 18.96
CA PRO A 43 -39.02 -1.28 18.42
C PRO A 43 -39.16 -1.22 16.90
N THR A 44 -38.68 -2.24 16.19
CA THR A 44 -38.77 -2.31 14.71
C THR A 44 -40.20 -2.18 14.17
N SER A 45 -41.22 -2.58 14.94
CA SER A 45 -42.64 -2.41 14.60
C SER A 45 -43.12 -0.95 14.59
N LYS A 46 -42.38 -0.03 15.21
CA LYS A 46 -42.68 1.41 15.26
C LYS A 46 -41.85 2.22 14.26
N CYS A 47 -41.06 1.56 13.43
CA CYS A 47 -40.19 2.19 12.44
C CYS A 47 -40.68 1.95 11.02
N ASN A 48 -40.41 2.90 10.12
CA ASN A 48 -40.70 2.77 8.70
C ASN A 48 -39.59 1.98 8.00
N ILE A 49 -39.59 0.66 8.19
CA ILE A 49 -38.61 -0.24 7.58
C ILE A 49 -39.20 -0.78 6.26
N PRO A 50 -38.51 -0.61 5.11
CA PRO A 50 -38.96 -1.20 3.86
C PRO A 50 -39.15 -2.71 3.99
N LYS A 51 -40.18 -3.24 3.32
CA LYS A 51 -40.49 -4.69 3.33
C LYS A 51 -39.37 -5.55 2.73
N ILE A 52 -38.53 -4.95 1.89
CA ILE A 52 -37.36 -5.59 1.31
C ILE A 52 -36.13 -5.31 2.18
N ASN A 53 -35.32 -6.34 2.42
CA ASN A 53 -34.05 -6.20 3.12
C ASN A 53 -33.05 -5.45 2.22
N THR A 54 -33.06 -4.13 2.30
CA THR A 54 -32.17 -3.26 1.52
C THR A 54 -31.62 -2.13 2.37
N TRP A 55 -30.50 -1.61 1.91
CA TRP A 55 -30.00 -0.31 2.34
C TRP A 55 -30.83 0.79 1.69
N THR A 56 -31.03 1.89 2.42
CA THR A 56 -31.78 3.06 1.96
C THR A 56 -30.93 4.31 2.03
N ILE A 57 -31.32 5.35 1.33
CA ILE A 57 -30.68 6.65 1.35
C ILE A 57 -30.92 7.29 2.73
N HIS A 58 -29.87 7.87 3.30
CA HIS A 58 -29.98 8.85 4.38
C HIS A 58 -29.92 10.25 3.76
N GLY A 59 -28.86 10.56 3.01
CA GLY A 59 -28.69 11.86 2.36
C GLY A 59 -27.38 12.00 1.58
N LEU A 60 -27.18 13.19 1.01
CA LEU A 60 -25.98 13.58 0.26
C LEU A 60 -25.52 14.97 0.72
N TRP A 61 -24.29 15.08 1.25
CA TRP A 61 -23.75 16.27 1.95
C TRP A 61 -22.47 16.78 1.27
N PRO A 62 -21.96 18.04 1.44
CA PRO A 62 -22.41 19.16 2.29
C PRO A 62 -23.20 20.27 1.53
N SER A 63 -23.86 21.22 2.23
CA SER A 63 -24.35 22.48 1.60
C SER A 63 -24.69 23.62 2.59
N THR A 64 -24.53 24.88 2.17
CA THR A 64 -24.55 26.11 3.02
C THR A 64 -25.41 27.28 2.46
N ARG A 65 -26.45 27.04 1.67
CA ARG A 65 -27.46 28.08 1.28
C ARG A 65 -28.89 27.56 1.40
N LYS A 66 -29.91 28.43 1.40
CA LYS A 66 -31.31 28.09 1.73
C LYS A 66 -32.27 28.35 0.55
N THR A 67 -32.83 27.29 -0.05
CA THR A 67 -34.02 27.37 -0.93
C THR A 67 -35.18 26.58 -0.31
N PRO A 68 -36.45 27.02 -0.46
CA PRO A 68 -37.60 26.32 0.11
C PRO A 68 -37.83 24.95 -0.51
N PHE A 69 -38.36 24.01 0.28
CA PHE A 69 -38.80 22.70 -0.19
C PHE A 69 -40.18 22.78 -0.88
N ASN A 70 -40.38 22.01 -1.95
CA ASN A 70 -41.63 21.86 -2.68
C ASN A 70 -41.77 20.39 -3.12
N ILE A 71 -42.87 19.74 -2.72
CA ILE A 71 -43.10 18.31 -2.98
C ILE A 71 -43.56 18.02 -4.41
N ASP A 72 -44.20 18.98 -5.10
CA ASP A 72 -44.89 18.74 -6.37
C ASP A 72 -43.98 18.13 -7.47
N PRO A 73 -42.74 18.61 -7.68
CA PRO A 73 -41.83 18.01 -8.66
C PRO A 73 -41.50 16.55 -8.36
N LEU A 74 -41.55 16.14 -7.09
CA LEU A 74 -41.18 14.81 -6.63
C LEU A 74 -42.30 13.79 -6.80
N LEU A 75 -43.54 14.22 -7.10
CA LEU A 75 -44.69 13.32 -7.29
C LEU A 75 -44.40 12.26 -8.35
N SER A 76 -43.69 12.61 -9.41
CA SER A 76 -43.27 11.71 -10.50
C SER A 76 -42.35 10.57 -10.05
N ILE A 77 -41.56 10.78 -8.98
CA ILE A 77 -40.60 9.79 -8.44
C ILE A 77 -40.96 9.33 -7.02
N ARG A 78 -42.12 9.75 -6.51
CA ARG A 78 -42.54 9.59 -5.12
C ARG A 78 -42.50 8.14 -4.64
N LYS A 79 -43.01 7.21 -5.45
CA LYS A 79 -43.03 5.78 -5.13
C LYS A 79 -41.62 5.21 -4.92
N LYS A 80 -40.64 5.66 -5.71
CA LYS A 80 -39.23 5.26 -5.54
C LYS A 80 -38.65 5.88 -4.25
N LEU A 81 -38.94 7.14 -3.99
CA LEU A 81 -38.48 7.84 -2.79
C LEU A 81 -39.05 7.20 -1.51
N ASP A 82 -40.34 6.85 -1.48
CA ASP A 82 -40.93 6.18 -0.32
C ASP A 82 -40.28 4.82 -0.03
N ALA A 83 -39.82 4.11 -1.06
CA ALA A 83 -39.18 2.80 -0.92
C ALA A 83 -37.69 2.88 -0.56
N LEU A 84 -36.97 3.86 -1.12
CA LEU A 84 -35.50 3.93 -1.07
C LEU A 84 -34.96 5.07 -0.22
N TRP A 85 -35.79 6.03 0.20
CA TRP A 85 -35.41 7.14 1.06
C TRP A 85 -36.45 7.39 2.17
N PRO A 86 -36.83 6.37 2.98
CA PRO A 86 -37.80 6.55 4.04
C PRO A 86 -37.21 7.34 5.22
N ASP A 87 -38.09 8.07 5.91
CA ASP A 87 -37.87 8.46 7.31
C ASP A 87 -38.09 7.23 8.19
N VAL A 88 -37.00 6.51 8.45
CA VAL A 88 -37.01 5.25 9.20
C VAL A 88 -37.59 5.41 10.60
N THR A 89 -37.41 6.57 11.24
CA THR A 89 -37.68 6.72 12.68
C THR A 89 -39.02 7.38 13.00
N SER A 90 -39.48 8.31 12.15
CA SER A 90 -40.71 9.08 12.42
C SER A 90 -41.80 8.85 11.37
N ASN A 91 -41.52 8.05 10.34
CA ASN A 91 -42.47 7.69 9.29
C ASN A 91 -43.09 8.91 8.59
N ASN A 92 -42.36 10.03 8.51
CA ASN A 92 -42.80 11.24 7.85
C ASN A 92 -41.82 11.62 6.74
N ASN A 93 -41.90 10.86 5.64
CA ASN A 93 -41.02 11.02 4.49
C ASN A 93 -40.97 12.46 3.93
N PRO A 94 -42.09 13.17 3.70
CA PRO A 94 -42.04 14.54 3.18
C PRO A 94 -41.31 15.52 4.11
N ARG A 95 -41.53 15.41 5.43
CA ARG A 95 -40.81 16.25 6.40
C ARG A 95 -39.31 15.94 6.39
N PHE A 96 -38.96 14.66 6.30
CA PHE A 96 -37.57 14.24 6.23
C PHE A 96 -36.90 14.72 4.94
N TRP A 97 -37.51 14.54 3.78
CA TRP A 97 -37.00 15.07 2.51
C TRP A 97 -36.89 16.58 2.49
N SER A 98 -37.83 17.29 3.14
CA SER A 98 -37.72 18.73 3.34
C SER A 98 -36.49 19.08 4.17
N HIS A 99 -36.21 18.35 5.25
CA HIS A 99 -35.02 18.54 6.07
C HIS A 99 -33.74 18.29 5.26
N GLU A 100 -33.67 17.15 4.57
CA GLU A 100 -32.52 16.77 3.74
C GLU A 100 -32.29 17.78 2.61
N TRP A 101 -33.35 18.25 1.94
CA TRP A 101 -33.23 19.26 0.90
C TRP A 101 -32.70 20.59 1.45
N VAL A 102 -33.36 21.13 2.49
CA VAL A 102 -33.04 22.47 3.03
C VAL A 102 -31.62 22.53 3.60
N ASN A 103 -31.15 21.44 4.20
CA ASN A 103 -29.84 21.42 4.84
C ASN A 103 -28.71 20.96 3.89
N HIS A 104 -29.04 20.22 2.82
CA HIS A 104 -28.02 19.46 2.09
C HIS A 104 -28.12 19.49 0.56
N GLY A 105 -29.30 19.71 -0.03
CA GLY A 105 -29.50 19.65 -1.49
C GLY A 105 -29.17 20.91 -2.29
N VAL A 106 -28.85 22.02 -1.62
CA VAL A 106 -28.97 23.38 -2.17
C VAL A 106 -27.88 23.78 -3.20
N TYR A 107 -26.92 22.90 -3.53
CA TYR A 107 -26.00 23.11 -4.67
C TYR A 107 -26.59 22.69 -6.02
N TYR A 108 -27.70 21.95 -6.01
CA TYR A 108 -28.44 21.61 -7.23
C TYR A 108 -29.44 22.71 -7.55
N ASN A 109 -29.38 23.27 -8.77
CA ASN A 109 -30.33 24.27 -9.24
C ASN A 109 -31.78 23.75 -9.28
N HIS A 110 -31.96 22.42 -9.30
CA HIS A 110 -33.25 21.77 -9.41
C HIS A 110 -33.38 20.63 -8.40
N MET A 111 -34.35 20.76 -7.49
CA MET A 111 -34.65 19.78 -6.45
C MET A 111 -34.90 18.38 -7.00
N LEU A 112 -35.70 18.27 -8.06
CA LEU A 112 -35.98 16.98 -8.70
C LEU A 112 -34.69 16.26 -9.12
N GLU A 113 -33.71 16.98 -9.64
CA GLU A 113 -32.43 16.40 -10.09
C GLU A 113 -31.57 15.94 -8.91
N TYR A 114 -31.58 16.65 -7.78
CA TYR A 114 -30.94 16.19 -6.54
C TYR A 114 -31.52 14.85 -6.07
N PHE A 115 -32.85 14.72 -6.03
CA PHE A 115 -33.50 13.47 -5.62
C PHE A 115 -33.25 12.33 -6.62
N LYS A 116 -33.31 12.61 -7.93
CA LYS A 116 -32.96 11.62 -8.97
C LYS A 116 -31.50 11.17 -8.88
N LYS A 117 -30.56 12.07 -8.62
CA LYS A 117 -29.14 11.72 -8.46
C LYS A 117 -28.93 10.78 -7.28
N ASN A 118 -29.55 11.05 -6.13
CA ASN A 118 -29.49 10.16 -4.97
C ASN A 118 -30.09 8.78 -5.26
N LEU A 119 -31.24 8.74 -5.94
CA LEU A 119 -31.84 7.48 -6.42
C LEU A 119 -30.91 6.72 -7.39
N LYS A 120 -30.19 7.44 -8.24
CA LYS A 120 -29.20 6.82 -9.14
C LYS A 120 -28.01 6.25 -8.37
N LEU A 121 -27.49 6.98 -7.38
CA LEU A 121 -26.36 6.53 -6.57
C LEU A 121 -26.68 5.26 -5.77
N ILE A 122 -27.88 5.15 -5.16
CA ILE A 122 -28.28 3.93 -4.45
C ILE A 122 -28.41 2.74 -5.41
N GLU A 123 -28.91 2.98 -6.63
CA GLU A 123 -29.03 1.98 -7.70
C GLU A 123 -27.65 1.54 -8.24
N ASP A 124 -26.65 2.43 -8.27
CA ASP A 124 -25.30 2.15 -8.79
C ASP A 124 -24.41 1.40 -7.79
N TYR A 125 -24.45 1.79 -6.51
CA TYR A 125 -23.61 1.16 -5.51
C TYR A 125 -24.15 -0.19 -5.05
N GLN A 126 -25.47 -0.40 -4.99
CA GLN A 126 -26.04 -1.72 -4.65
C GLN A 126 -25.39 -2.35 -3.40
N LEU A 127 -25.37 -1.58 -2.30
CA LEU A 127 -24.56 -1.89 -1.13
C LEU A 127 -24.89 -3.25 -0.50
N PHE A 128 -26.16 -3.68 -0.60
CA PHE A 128 -26.58 -5.01 -0.18
C PHE A 128 -25.80 -6.11 -0.94
N GLN A 129 -25.75 -6.03 -2.27
CA GLN A 129 -25.05 -6.98 -3.13
C GLN A 129 -23.53 -6.91 -2.97
N ILE A 130 -22.97 -5.73 -2.71
CA ILE A 130 -21.54 -5.58 -2.39
C ILE A 130 -21.20 -6.37 -1.12
N LEU A 131 -21.94 -6.12 -0.04
CA LEU A 131 -21.71 -6.77 1.25
C LEU A 131 -21.97 -8.27 1.17
N GLN A 132 -23.03 -8.69 0.49
CA GLN A 132 -23.36 -10.10 0.29
C GLN A 132 -22.24 -10.86 -0.43
N ARG A 133 -21.66 -10.27 -1.50
CA ARG A 133 -20.49 -10.85 -2.21
C ARG A 133 -19.24 -10.91 -1.33
N GLY A 134 -19.15 -10.04 -0.32
CA GLY A 134 -18.13 -10.10 0.73
C GLY A 134 -18.41 -11.12 1.84
N GLY A 135 -19.50 -11.89 1.75
CA GLY A 135 -19.93 -12.83 2.79
C GLY A 135 -20.64 -12.19 3.98
N ILE A 136 -21.07 -10.93 3.84
CA ILE A 136 -21.73 -10.12 4.87
C ILE A 136 -23.21 -10.01 4.53
N THR A 137 -24.03 -10.76 5.24
CA THR A 137 -25.50 -10.74 5.13
C THR A 137 -26.14 -10.32 6.45
N PRO A 138 -27.34 -9.72 6.45
CA PRO A 138 -28.05 -9.37 7.67
C PRO A 138 -28.18 -10.59 8.61
N SER A 139 -27.89 -10.39 9.89
CA SER A 139 -27.98 -11.43 10.91
C SER A 139 -28.20 -10.81 12.29
N ASN A 140 -28.89 -11.56 13.16
CA ASN A 140 -29.06 -11.25 14.59
C ASN A 140 -28.12 -12.08 15.49
N THR A 141 -27.34 -12.99 14.91
CA THR A 141 -26.45 -13.93 15.65
C THR A 141 -25.01 -13.87 15.16
N LYS A 142 -24.80 -13.59 13.87
CA LYS A 142 -23.47 -13.46 13.26
C LYS A 142 -22.97 -12.03 13.37
N THR A 143 -21.74 -11.87 13.82
CA THR A 143 -21.03 -10.59 13.87
C THR A 143 -20.03 -10.48 12.72
N TYR A 144 -19.65 -9.25 12.40
CA TYR A 144 -18.66 -8.93 11.39
C TYR A 144 -17.71 -7.87 11.92
N THR A 145 -16.43 -7.99 11.61
CA THR A 145 -15.43 -7.00 11.99
C THR A 145 -15.52 -5.78 11.06
N LEU A 146 -15.16 -4.59 11.56
CA LEU A 146 -15.10 -3.38 10.74
C LEU A 146 -14.17 -3.57 9.51
N ALA A 147 -13.08 -4.33 9.68
CA ALA A 147 -12.16 -4.66 8.59
C ALA A 147 -12.83 -5.51 7.50
N GLN A 148 -13.70 -6.46 7.86
CA GLN A 148 -14.47 -7.24 6.88
C GLN A 148 -15.42 -6.35 6.09
N VAL A 149 -16.14 -5.44 6.77
CA VAL A 149 -17.05 -4.47 6.13
C VAL A 149 -16.27 -3.57 5.17
N ASN A 150 -15.19 -2.95 5.64
CA ASN A 150 -14.34 -2.08 4.82
C ASN A 150 -13.78 -2.82 3.61
N LYS A 151 -13.27 -4.05 3.79
CA LYS A 151 -12.75 -4.87 2.69
C LYS A 151 -13.81 -5.21 1.65
N ALA A 152 -15.03 -5.54 2.08
CA ALA A 152 -16.12 -5.85 1.17
C ALA A 152 -16.51 -4.63 0.33
N VAL A 153 -16.62 -3.45 0.95
CA VAL A 153 -16.98 -2.20 0.27
C VAL A 153 -15.86 -1.74 -0.67
N PHE A 154 -14.61 -1.81 -0.22
CA PHE A 154 -13.44 -1.38 -0.98
C PHE A 154 -13.32 -2.11 -2.34
N ARG A 155 -13.70 -3.39 -2.43
CA ARG A 155 -13.64 -4.15 -3.69
C ARG A 155 -14.45 -3.56 -4.85
N LYS A 156 -15.48 -2.74 -4.56
CA LYS A 156 -16.33 -2.10 -5.58
C LYS A 156 -16.16 -0.58 -5.61
N VAL A 157 -15.95 0.03 -4.45
CA VAL A 157 -15.80 1.50 -4.32
C VAL A 157 -14.37 1.96 -4.60
N ASP A 158 -13.38 1.09 -4.40
CA ASP A 158 -11.93 1.36 -4.58
C ASP A 158 -11.42 2.61 -3.85
N LYS A 159 -12.12 2.99 -2.78
CA LYS A 159 -11.79 4.12 -1.91
C LYS A 159 -12.15 3.80 -0.47
N LYS A 160 -11.47 4.50 0.45
CA LYS A 160 -11.79 4.51 1.87
C LYS A 160 -13.19 5.10 2.08
N VAL A 161 -14.00 4.39 2.86
CA VAL A 161 -15.36 4.78 3.26
C VAL A 161 -15.43 5.03 4.77
N ASN A 162 -16.46 5.75 5.21
CA ASN A 162 -16.76 5.88 6.64
C ASN A 162 -17.93 4.97 7.01
N VAL A 163 -17.73 4.10 7.99
CA VAL A 163 -18.76 3.21 8.51
C VAL A 163 -19.23 3.75 9.85
N ARG A 164 -20.55 3.89 10.03
CA ARG A 164 -21.14 4.25 11.31
C ARG A 164 -21.92 3.12 11.92
N CYS A 165 -21.72 2.97 13.23
CA CYS A 165 -22.46 2.06 14.07
C CYS A 165 -23.20 2.83 15.15
N ALA A 166 -24.30 2.24 15.60
CA ALA A 166 -25.14 2.69 16.70
C ALA A 166 -25.06 1.69 17.87
N ASP A 167 -25.89 1.93 18.90
CA ASP A 167 -25.94 1.27 20.21
C ASP A 167 -24.88 1.73 21.23
N ASN A 168 -25.08 1.38 22.51
CA ASN A 168 -24.21 1.78 23.63
C ASN A 168 -22.75 1.29 23.51
N ASN A 169 -22.47 0.35 22.60
CA ASN A 169 -21.15 -0.21 22.36
C ASN A 169 -20.65 0.01 20.92
N ASN A 170 -21.36 0.79 20.10
CA ASN A 170 -21.14 1.01 18.67
C ASN A 170 -20.97 -0.30 17.87
N LYS A 171 -21.80 -1.32 18.14
CA LYS A 171 -21.72 -2.63 17.48
C LYS A 171 -22.74 -2.82 16.37
N LEU A 172 -23.79 -2.02 16.33
CA LEU A 172 -24.86 -2.16 15.36
C LEU A 172 -24.58 -1.33 14.10
N LEU A 173 -24.26 -1.98 12.98
CA LEU A 173 -24.05 -1.30 11.71
C LEU A 173 -25.30 -0.48 11.32
N GLN A 174 -25.10 0.84 11.18
CA GLN A 174 -26.17 1.80 10.95
C GLN A 174 -26.06 2.47 9.58
N GLU A 175 -24.86 2.86 9.17
CA GLU A 175 -24.65 3.68 7.98
C GLU A 175 -23.28 3.42 7.35
N ILE A 176 -23.20 3.51 6.02
CA ILE A 176 -21.96 3.55 5.26
C ILE A 176 -22.00 4.80 4.38
N ARG A 177 -20.92 5.58 4.46
CA ARG A 177 -20.73 6.84 3.73
C ARG A 177 -19.67 6.65 2.66
N ILE A 178 -20.05 6.91 1.42
CA ILE A 178 -19.17 6.91 0.26
C ILE A 178 -18.86 8.37 -0.09
N CYS A 179 -17.58 8.71 -0.20
CA CYS A 179 -17.16 10.06 -0.55
C CYS A 179 -16.96 10.21 -2.05
N LEU A 180 -17.40 11.33 -2.58
CA LEU A 180 -17.41 11.69 -3.99
C LEU A 180 -16.66 13.01 -4.17
N ASP A 181 -16.11 13.19 -5.37
CA ASP A 181 -15.53 14.48 -5.79
C ASP A 181 -16.57 15.62 -5.77
N ASP A 182 -16.09 16.85 -5.96
CA ASP A 182 -16.93 18.07 -5.99
C ASP A 182 -18.05 18.01 -7.05
N GLN A 183 -17.90 17.18 -8.09
CA GLN A 183 -18.83 17.07 -9.23
C GLN A 183 -19.76 15.85 -9.12
N TYR A 184 -19.69 15.06 -8.04
CA TYR A 184 -20.44 13.82 -7.87
C TYR A 184 -20.19 12.80 -9.00
N THR A 185 -19.00 12.81 -9.60
CA THR A 185 -18.62 12.00 -10.78
C THR A 185 -17.72 10.82 -10.44
N ALA A 186 -16.81 10.97 -9.48
CA ALA A 186 -15.89 9.92 -9.05
C ALA A 186 -15.89 9.74 -7.54
N THR A 187 -15.56 8.52 -7.10
CA THR A 187 -15.31 8.22 -5.68
C THR A 187 -13.94 8.72 -5.26
N VAL A 188 -13.88 9.31 -4.08
CA VAL A 188 -12.65 9.77 -3.42
C VAL A 188 -12.54 9.17 -2.02
N ASP A 189 -11.35 9.21 -1.44
CA ASP A 189 -11.15 8.71 -0.08
C ASP A 189 -11.84 9.62 0.94
N CYS A 190 -12.64 9.00 1.82
CA CYS A 190 -13.29 9.69 2.92
C CYS A 190 -12.32 10.12 4.02
N ASP A 191 -12.47 11.36 4.47
CA ASP A 191 -11.78 11.88 5.65
C ASP A 191 -12.49 11.46 6.94
N GLY A 192 -11.77 11.53 8.07
CA GLY A 192 -12.29 11.12 9.38
C GLY A 192 -12.22 9.61 9.65
N THR A 193 -12.82 9.21 10.76
CA THR A 193 -12.78 7.84 11.29
C THR A 193 -14.19 7.24 11.43
N SER A 194 -14.28 5.93 11.21
CA SER A 194 -15.49 5.17 11.49
C SER A 194 -15.73 5.09 13.00
N ASN A 195 -16.96 5.29 13.48
CA ASN A 195 -17.28 5.22 14.92
C ASN A 195 -17.66 3.81 15.39
N CYS A 196 -17.62 2.81 14.50
CA CYS A 196 -17.80 1.42 14.87
C CYS A 196 -16.65 0.96 15.77
N ASN A 197 -16.99 0.31 16.89
CA ASN A 197 -15.98 -0.11 17.86
C ASN A 197 -15.01 -1.10 17.18
N PRO A 198 -13.71 -0.79 17.10
CA PRO A 198 -12.74 -1.76 16.62
C PRO A 198 -12.77 -2.97 17.55
N ASP A 199 -12.70 -4.18 17.00
CA ASP A 199 -12.41 -5.36 17.81
C ASP A 199 -11.16 -5.06 18.64
N LYS A 200 -11.16 -5.34 19.95
CA LYS A 200 -10.03 -5.04 20.84
C LYS A 200 -8.69 -5.60 20.31
N LEU A 201 -8.75 -6.67 19.51
CA LEU A 201 -7.63 -7.24 18.74
C LEU A 201 -7.16 -6.34 17.60
N THR A 202 -8.07 -5.70 16.85
CA THR A 202 -7.72 -4.72 15.82
C THR A 202 -7.16 -3.43 16.40
N THR A 203 -7.60 -2.95 17.56
CA THR A 203 -6.97 -1.79 18.21
C THR A 203 -5.56 -2.11 18.66
N PHE A 204 -5.33 -3.30 19.20
CA PHE A 204 -3.99 -3.74 19.60
C PHE A 204 -3.07 -3.95 18.39
N ILE A 205 -3.57 -4.54 17.30
CA ILE A 205 -2.83 -4.65 16.03
C ILE A 205 -2.61 -3.28 15.40
N LEU A 206 -3.58 -2.36 15.45
CA LEU A 206 -3.43 -1.01 14.92
C LEU A 206 -2.47 -0.19 15.77
N TYR A 207 -2.45 -0.36 17.10
CA TYR A 207 -1.49 0.27 18.00
C TYR A 207 -0.10 -0.36 17.86
N LEU A 208 0.00 -1.68 17.61
CA LEU A 208 1.24 -2.38 17.28
C LEU A 208 1.76 -1.94 15.90
N VAL A 209 0.88 -1.77 14.91
CA VAL A 209 1.20 -1.23 13.58
C VAL A 209 1.50 0.26 13.64
N LEU A 210 0.83 1.05 14.48
CA LEU A 210 1.14 2.46 14.72
C LEU A 210 2.46 2.61 15.47
N THR A 211 2.75 1.76 16.45
CA THR A 211 4.06 1.76 17.14
C THR A 211 5.17 1.23 16.24
N LEU A 212 4.91 0.23 15.39
CA LEU A 212 5.81 -0.20 14.31
C LEU A 212 5.99 0.90 13.25
N CYS A 213 4.97 1.69 12.94
CA CYS A 213 5.00 2.82 12.00
C CYS A 213 5.66 4.07 12.61
N LEU A 214 5.51 4.30 13.92
CA LEU A 214 6.25 5.31 14.71
C LEU A 214 7.70 4.88 14.96
N LEU A 215 8.02 3.59 14.77
CA LEU A 215 9.38 3.04 14.73
C LEU A 215 9.98 3.08 13.31
N GLU A 216 9.19 3.28 12.25
CA GLU A 216 9.68 3.73 10.94
C GLU A 216 10.04 5.23 10.98
N THR A 217 10.91 5.55 11.92
CA THR A 217 11.96 6.49 11.60
C THR A 217 12.63 5.99 10.32
N SER A 218 12.71 6.85 9.31
CA SER A 218 13.63 6.71 8.18
C SER A 218 15.08 6.73 8.71
N TYR A 219 15.47 5.75 9.52
CA TYR A 219 16.84 5.30 9.56
C TYR A 219 17.02 4.58 8.25
N GLY A 220 17.80 5.16 7.35
CA GLY A 220 17.88 4.62 6.01
C GLY A 220 18.26 3.12 6.03
N GLN A 221 17.85 2.44 4.98
CA GLN A 221 17.93 1.00 4.85
C GLN A 221 19.28 0.58 4.27
N ASN A 222 19.89 -0.47 4.83
CA ASN A 222 21.04 -1.12 4.18
C ASN A 222 20.53 -2.02 3.06
N THR A 223 21.20 -2.00 1.90
CA THR A 223 20.82 -2.79 0.73
C THR A 223 21.97 -3.70 0.32
N PHE A 224 21.74 -5.00 0.33
CA PHE A 224 22.63 -5.98 -0.30
C PHE A 224 22.14 -6.25 -1.72
N ALA A 225 22.89 -5.76 -2.70
CA ALA A 225 22.61 -5.89 -4.12
C ALA A 225 23.31 -7.12 -4.68
N ILE A 226 22.52 -8.08 -5.16
CA ILE A 226 22.99 -9.34 -5.73
C ILE A 226 22.68 -9.32 -7.22
N GLN A 227 23.69 -9.47 -8.06
CA GLN A 227 23.56 -9.34 -9.51
C GLN A 227 23.61 -10.69 -10.24
N TRP A 228 22.89 -10.76 -11.35
CA TRP A 228 22.94 -11.85 -12.32
C TRP A 228 23.89 -11.45 -13.46
N PRO A 229 25.08 -12.08 -13.58
CA PRO A 229 26.10 -11.64 -14.53
C PRO A 229 25.62 -11.53 -15.98
N VAL A 230 24.75 -12.44 -16.45
CA VAL A 230 24.19 -12.40 -17.81
C VAL A 230 23.32 -11.16 -18.02
N GLY A 231 22.50 -10.82 -17.02
CA GLY A 231 21.65 -9.62 -17.07
C GLY A 231 22.44 -8.33 -17.04
N VAL A 232 23.51 -8.29 -16.22
CA VAL A 232 24.44 -7.16 -16.15
C VAL A 232 25.15 -6.96 -17.49
N CYS A 233 25.67 -8.04 -18.08
CA CYS A 233 26.34 -8.02 -19.38
C CYS A 233 25.41 -7.48 -20.48
N LYS A 234 24.16 -7.97 -20.53
CA LYS A 234 23.14 -7.48 -21.47
C LYS A 234 22.77 -6.02 -21.23
N SER A 235 22.65 -5.59 -19.97
CA SER A 235 22.38 -4.18 -19.64
C SER A 235 23.50 -3.25 -20.11
N ALA A 236 24.74 -3.75 -20.17
CA ALA A 236 25.89 -3.03 -20.71
C ALA A 236 25.99 -3.09 -22.25
N ASN A 237 25.00 -3.68 -22.94
CA ASN A 237 25.01 -3.92 -24.39
C ASN A 237 26.26 -4.66 -24.88
N LYS A 238 26.79 -5.59 -24.07
CA LYS A 238 27.95 -6.41 -24.42
C LYS A 238 27.54 -7.82 -24.81
N GLN A 239 28.34 -8.45 -25.67
CA GLN A 239 28.25 -9.88 -25.93
C GLN A 239 28.74 -10.66 -24.70
N THR A 240 28.19 -11.84 -24.47
CA THR A 240 28.58 -12.71 -23.33
C THR A 240 30.09 -12.97 -23.28
N SER A 241 30.74 -13.15 -24.45
CA SER A 241 32.20 -13.36 -24.56
C SER A 241 33.05 -12.16 -24.14
N GLN A 242 32.47 -10.97 -24.05
CA GLN A 242 33.14 -9.74 -23.62
C GLN A 242 32.96 -9.45 -22.12
N CYS A 243 32.24 -10.32 -21.41
CA CYS A 243 31.92 -10.17 -19.99
C CYS A 243 32.60 -11.26 -19.18
N ASN A 244 32.98 -10.91 -17.95
CA ASN A 244 33.50 -11.86 -16.96
C ASN A 244 32.33 -12.57 -16.27
N ILE A 245 31.68 -13.50 -16.97
CA ILE A 245 30.59 -14.32 -16.45
C ILE A 245 31.18 -15.60 -15.83
N PRO A 246 30.87 -15.92 -14.56
CA PRO A 246 31.29 -17.18 -13.97
C PRO A 246 30.78 -18.38 -14.79
N ARG A 247 31.62 -19.41 -14.94
CA ARG A 247 31.30 -20.61 -15.74
C ARG A 247 30.05 -21.38 -15.28
N ARG A 248 29.62 -21.17 -14.04
CA ARG A 248 28.41 -21.78 -13.48
C ARG A 248 27.36 -20.70 -13.32
N ASN A 249 26.11 -21.07 -13.59
CA ASN A 249 24.94 -20.27 -13.28
C ASN A 249 24.91 -19.90 -11.78
N THR A 250 25.44 -18.74 -11.43
CA THR A 250 25.49 -18.24 -10.07
C THR A 250 25.19 -16.75 -10.03
N TRP A 251 24.48 -16.35 -8.99
CA TRP A 251 24.36 -14.95 -8.62
C TRP A 251 25.66 -14.51 -7.94
N THR A 252 26.07 -13.27 -8.17
CA THR A 252 27.29 -12.69 -7.62
C THR A 252 26.97 -11.38 -6.89
N ILE A 253 27.90 -10.94 -6.06
CA ILE A 253 27.78 -9.68 -5.34
C ILE A 253 27.88 -8.53 -6.34
N HIS A 254 26.98 -7.54 -6.23
CA HIS A 254 27.20 -6.21 -6.76
C HIS A 254 27.80 -5.34 -5.65
N GLY A 255 27.12 -5.26 -4.51
CA GLY A 255 27.65 -4.59 -3.33
C GLY A 255 26.70 -4.53 -2.15
N LEU A 256 27.22 -3.97 -1.07
CA LEU A 256 26.49 -3.71 0.16
C LEU A 256 26.49 -2.20 0.41
N TRP A 257 25.30 -1.62 0.40
CA TRP A 257 25.11 -0.18 0.33
C TRP A 257 24.40 0.33 1.59
N PRO A 258 25.04 1.22 2.36
CA PRO A 258 24.42 1.77 3.55
C PRO A 258 23.46 2.91 3.20
N PRO A 259 22.60 3.31 4.14
CA PRO A 259 21.93 4.59 4.03
C PRO A 259 22.91 5.75 4.04
N VAL A 260 22.73 6.71 3.11
CA VAL A 260 23.64 7.84 2.91
C VAL A 260 23.43 8.93 3.97
N THR A 261 23.48 8.56 5.25
CA THR A 261 23.26 9.45 6.39
C THR A 261 24.49 9.59 7.29
N LYS A 262 25.56 8.82 7.03
CA LYS A 262 26.79 8.82 7.82
C LYS A 262 27.91 9.63 7.14
N THR A 263 28.83 10.15 7.93
CA THR A 263 30.08 10.75 7.41
C THR A 263 31.01 9.64 6.91
N PRO A 264 31.60 9.76 5.71
CA PRO A 264 32.53 8.76 5.20
C PRO A 264 33.82 8.72 6.05
N THR A 265 34.43 7.53 6.13
CA THR A 265 35.76 7.36 6.75
C THR A 265 36.90 7.77 5.81
N SER A 266 38.07 8.03 6.37
CA SER A 266 39.32 8.32 5.65
C SER A 266 40.12 7.07 5.25
N VAL A 267 39.63 5.87 5.57
CA VAL A 267 40.32 4.61 5.23
C VAL A 267 40.31 4.41 3.71
N ALA A 268 41.47 4.58 3.09
CA ALA A 268 41.67 4.31 1.67
C ALA A 268 41.56 2.81 1.37
N PHE A 269 41.04 2.49 0.18
CA PHE A 269 41.00 1.11 -0.30
C PHE A 269 42.42 0.55 -0.39
N SER A 270 42.63 -0.63 0.16
CA SER A 270 43.83 -1.42 -0.04
C SER A 270 43.47 -2.84 -0.39
N VAL A 271 44.22 -3.38 -1.33
CA VAL A 271 44.06 -4.73 -1.86
C VAL A 271 44.71 -5.75 -0.93
N ASN A 272 45.76 -5.36 -0.19
CA ASN A 272 46.60 -6.26 0.60
C ASN A 272 45.83 -7.02 1.70
N PRO A 273 44.93 -6.39 2.49
CA PRO A 273 44.16 -7.09 3.52
C PRO A 273 43.27 -8.21 2.96
N LEU A 274 42.92 -8.16 1.67
CA LEU A 274 42.03 -9.10 1.01
C LEU A 274 42.75 -10.35 0.50
N ALA A 275 44.04 -10.54 0.80
CA ALA A 275 44.84 -11.64 0.27
C ALA A 275 44.24 -13.02 0.58
N THR A 276 43.78 -13.24 1.82
CA THR A 276 43.24 -14.53 2.29
C THR A 276 41.88 -14.87 1.66
N ILE A 277 41.07 -13.86 1.33
CA ILE A 277 39.73 -14.03 0.73
C ILE A 277 39.70 -13.76 -0.78
N ARG A 278 40.87 -13.55 -1.41
CA ARG A 278 40.99 -13.09 -2.79
C ARG A 278 40.32 -14.03 -3.79
N ALA A 279 40.51 -15.34 -3.61
CA ALA A 279 39.93 -16.35 -4.50
C ALA A 279 38.40 -16.34 -4.44
N GLN A 280 37.83 -16.17 -3.25
CA GLN A 280 36.38 -16.06 -3.06
C GLN A 280 35.83 -14.79 -3.71
N LEU A 281 36.50 -13.64 -3.52
CA LEU A 281 36.10 -12.39 -4.16
C LEU A 281 36.15 -12.47 -5.69
N ASN A 282 37.18 -13.10 -6.27
CA ASN A 282 37.26 -13.31 -7.71
C ASN A 282 36.11 -14.15 -8.26
N ALA A 283 35.63 -15.14 -7.49
CA ALA A 283 34.54 -16.02 -7.92
C ALA A 283 33.14 -15.41 -7.68
N LEU A 284 32.97 -14.69 -6.57
CA LEU A 284 31.65 -14.27 -6.08
C LEU A 284 31.41 -12.76 -6.19
N TRP A 285 32.43 -11.96 -6.47
CA TRP A 285 32.32 -10.51 -6.68
C TRP A 285 33.11 -10.04 -7.92
N PRO A 286 32.89 -10.63 -9.11
CA PRO A 286 33.60 -10.24 -10.31
C PRO A 286 33.17 -8.85 -10.80
N ASP A 287 34.10 -8.14 -11.44
CA ASP A 287 33.76 -7.06 -12.37
C ASP A 287 33.25 -7.70 -13.67
N VAL A 288 31.92 -7.83 -13.77
CA VAL A 288 31.26 -8.51 -14.88
C VAL A 288 31.54 -7.84 -16.23
N THR A 289 31.76 -6.52 -16.27
CA THR A 289 31.85 -5.78 -17.55
C THR A 289 33.26 -5.34 -17.92
N GLY A 290 34.16 -5.16 -16.95
CA GLY A 290 35.52 -4.67 -17.17
C GLY A 290 36.62 -5.70 -16.88
N ASN A 291 36.29 -6.85 -16.28
CA ASN A 291 37.23 -7.92 -15.88
C ASN A 291 38.39 -7.41 -14.99
N LYS A 292 38.20 -6.31 -14.26
CA LYS A 292 39.17 -5.71 -13.35
C LYS A 292 38.64 -5.71 -11.93
N ASN A 293 38.50 -6.90 -11.34
CA ASN A 293 37.86 -7.08 -10.05
C ASN A 293 38.38 -6.12 -8.95
N PRO A 294 39.70 -5.91 -8.76
CA PRO A 294 40.19 -4.97 -7.74
C PRO A 294 39.74 -3.52 -7.96
N GLY A 295 39.59 -3.09 -9.21
CA GLY A 295 39.06 -1.76 -9.53
C GLY A 295 37.59 -1.62 -9.15
N PHE A 296 36.79 -2.67 -9.42
CA PHE A 296 35.39 -2.72 -9.00
C PHE A 296 35.24 -2.74 -7.47
N TRP A 297 36.07 -3.51 -6.77
CA TRP A 297 36.08 -3.52 -5.30
C TRP A 297 36.48 -2.16 -4.71
N SER A 298 37.45 -1.49 -5.33
CA SER A 298 37.83 -0.13 -4.96
C SER A 298 36.67 0.86 -5.14
N HIS A 299 35.88 0.71 -6.22
CA HIS A 299 34.69 1.52 -6.47
C HIS A 299 33.63 1.29 -5.39
N GLU A 300 33.26 0.04 -5.13
CA GLU A 300 32.25 -0.31 -4.12
C GLU A 300 32.69 0.13 -2.72
N TRP A 301 33.97 0.00 -2.37
CA TRP A 301 34.50 0.54 -1.13
C TRP A 301 34.37 2.07 -1.07
N GLY A 302 34.90 2.78 -2.06
CA GLY A 302 34.95 4.24 -2.07
C GLY A 302 33.57 4.90 -2.11
N LYS A 303 32.59 4.26 -2.74
CA LYS A 303 31.23 4.78 -2.88
C LYS A 303 30.29 4.35 -1.76
N HIS A 304 30.49 3.17 -1.19
CA HIS A 304 29.57 2.58 -0.22
C HIS A 304 30.26 2.16 1.08
N GLY A 305 31.36 1.41 0.98
CA GLY A 305 32.13 0.91 2.13
C GLY A 305 32.57 2.00 3.12
N VAL A 306 32.98 3.17 2.61
CA VAL A 306 33.45 4.30 3.44
C VAL A 306 32.40 4.81 4.44
N TYR A 307 31.12 4.57 4.20
CA TYR A 307 30.02 5.04 5.06
C TYR A 307 29.72 4.11 6.24
N TYR A 308 30.39 2.96 6.34
CA TYR A 308 30.34 2.09 7.52
C TYR A 308 31.25 2.57 8.67
N GLN A 309 31.96 3.70 8.48
CA GLN A 309 32.77 4.37 9.51
C GLN A 309 33.93 3.55 10.09
N PHE A 310 34.37 2.52 9.37
CA PHE A 310 35.55 1.72 9.70
C PHE A 310 36.80 2.59 9.87
N LYS A 311 37.66 2.27 10.84
CA LYS A 311 38.84 3.07 11.20
C LYS A 311 40.17 2.41 10.82
N THR A 312 40.14 1.13 10.47
CA THR A 312 41.35 0.34 10.21
C THR A 312 41.24 -0.49 8.92
N GLN A 313 42.38 -0.95 8.40
CA GLN A 313 42.44 -1.87 7.26
C GLN A 313 41.85 -3.26 7.59
N ASN A 314 41.90 -3.70 8.85
CA ASN A 314 41.25 -4.96 9.27
C ASN A 314 39.73 -4.87 9.15
N GLN A 315 39.15 -3.71 9.43
CA GLN A 315 37.73 -3.47 9.26
C GLN A 315 37.32 -3.29 7.78
N LEU A 316 38.25 -2.88 6.91
CA LEU A 316 38.04 -3.00 5.47
C LEU A 316 37.88 -4.47 5.08
N LEU A 317 38.71 -5.38 5.58
CA LEU A 317 38.55 -6.82 5.35
C LEU A 317 37.19 -7.35 5.88
N GLU A 318 36.70 -6.82 7.00
CA GLU A 318 35.39 -7.16 7.56
C GLU A 318 34.24 -6.82 6.60
N PHE A 319 34.29 -5.68 5.91
CA PHE A 319 33.30 -5.31 4.89
C PHE A 319 33.20 -6.35 3.77
N PHE A 320 34.36 -6.76 3.21
CA PHE A 320 34.39 -7.75 2.13
C PHE A 320 33.99 -9.14 2.61
N THR A 321 34.43 -9.54 3.81
CA THR A 321 34.04 -10.82 4.42
C THR A 321 32.53 -10.87 4.69
N THR A 322 31.94 -9.76 5.14
CA THR A 322 30.49 -9.64 5.37
C THR A 322 29.72 -9.88 4.07
N ASN A 323 30.11 -9.23 2.97
CA ASN A 323 29.52 -9.46 1.64
C ASN A 323 29.61 -10.93 1.19
N LEU A 324 30.77 -11.57 1.40
CA LEU A 324 30.96 -12.99 1.11
C LEU A 324 30.05 -13.90 1.96
N ASN A 325 29.88 -13.59 3.24
CA ASN A 325 28.98 -14.35 4.11
C ASN A 325 27.52 -14.23 3.66
N LEU A 326 27.10 -13.04 3.23
CA LEU A 326 25.73 -12.80 2.77
C LEU A 326 25.42 -13.54 1.47
N ILE A 327 26.30 -13.48 0.46
CA ILE A 327 26.06 -14.22 -0.80
C ILE A 327 26.00 -15.73 -0.55
N ASN A 328 26.85 -16.24 0.34
CA ASN A 328 26.87 -17.66 0.72
C ASN A 328 25.65 -18.06 1.55
N GLY A 329 25.08 -17.15 2.35
CA GLY A 329 23.89 -17.39 3.16
C GLY A 329 22.59 -17.36 2.35
N TYR A 330 22.44 -16.39 1.44
CA TYR A 330 21.21 -16.23 0.67
C TYR A 330 21.04 -17.24 -0.46
N GLN A 331 22.13 -17.65 -1.11
CA GLN A 331 22.13 -18.67 -2.16
C GLN A 331 20.97 -18.50 -3.17
N LEU A 332 20.84 -17.30 -3.77
CA LEU A 332 19.65 -16.95 -4.58
C LEU A 332 19.36 -17.94 -5.72
N TYR A 333 20.39 -18.58 -6.28
CA TYR A 333 20.19 -19.65 -7.26
C TYR A 333 19.34 -20.79 -6.69
N THR A 334 19.71 -21.31 -5.52
CA THR A 334 19.00 -22.40 -4.84
C THR A 334 17.59 -21.96 -4.41
N VAL A 335 17.44 -20.73 -3.94
CA VAL A 335 16.13 -20.17 -3.57
C VAL A 335 15.19 -20.12 -4.77
N LEU A 336 15.64 -19.58 -5.90
CA LEU A 336 14.87 -19.53 -7.13
C LEU A 336 14.58 -20.94 -7.68
N GLN A 337 15.57 -21.83 -7.66
CA GLN A 337 15.42 -23.22 -8.09
C GLN A 337 14.32 -23.95 -7.31
N ARG A 338 14.25 -23.80 -5.98
CA ARG A 338 13.18 -24.38 -5.15
C ARG A 338 11.79 -23.83 -5.51
N GLY A 339 11.72 -22.60 -6.00
CA GLY A 339 10.51 -21.99 -6.55
C GLY A 339 10.20 -22.41 -7.99
N GLY A 340 10.94 -23.35 -8.57
CA GLY A 340 10.78 -23.78 -9.97
C GLY A 340 11.35 -22.80 -10.99
N ILE A 341 12.19 -21.86 -10.57
CA ILE A 341 12.77 -20.79 -11.41
C ILE A 341 14.25 -21.10 -11.62
N THR A 342 14.58 -21.67 -12.79
CA THR A 342 15.97 -21.94 -13.20
C THR A 342 16.34 -21.15 -14.44
N PRO A 343 17.64 -20.85 -14.66
CA PRO A 343 18.05 -20.18 -15.89
C PRO A 343 17.60 -20.94 -17.13
N SER A 344 17.11 -20.22 -18.14
CA SER A 344 16.60 -20.77 -19.39
C SER A 344 16.71 -19.76 -20.52
N ASN A 345 17.02 -20.24 -21.73
CA ASN A 345 17.05 -19.44 -22.95
C ASN A 345 15.72 -19.43 -23.70
N THR A 346 14.72 -20.17 -23.22
CA THR A 346 13.41 -20.32 -23.89
C THR A 346 12.22 -20.05 -22.96
N LYS A 347 12.40 -20.13 -21.63
CA LYS A 347 11.34 -19.88 -20.66
C LYS A 347 11.41 -18.47 -20.10
N THR A 348 10.24 -17.89 -19.86
CA THR A 348 10.06 -16.68 -19.06
C THR A 348 9.36 -17.01 -17.75
N TYR A 349 9.49 -16.10 -16.78
CA TYR A 349 8.83 -16.19 -15.49
C TYR A 349 8.08 -14.90 -15.21
N THR A 350 6.98 -14.97 -14.49
CA THR A 350 6.32 -13.74 -14.04
C THR A 350 7.16 -13.06 -12.95
N LEU A 351 7.14 -11.73 -12.92
CA LEU A 351 7.78 -10.97 -11.83
C LEU A 351 7.20 -11.36 -10.45
N ALA A 352 5.90 -11.69 -10.39
CA ALA A 352 5.24 -12.17 -9.18
C ALA A 352 5.82 -13.50 -8.68
N GLN A 353 6.12 -14.45 -9.58
CA GLN A 353 6.78 -15.71 -9.21
C GLN A 353 8.18 -15.47 -8.63
N VAL A 354 8.98 -14.61 -9.26
CA VAL A 354 10.33 -14.27 -8.76
C VAL A 354 10.26 -13.61 -7.39
N ASN A 355 9.39 -12.60 -7.22
CA ASN A 355 9.17 -11.94 -5.93
C ASN A 355 8.72 -12.94 -4.86
N SER A 356 7.74 -13.80 -5.16
CA SER A 356 7.22 -14.77 -4.18
C SER A 356 8.29 -15.78 -3.74
N ALA A 357 9.11 -16.29 -4.67
CA ALA A 357 10.16 -17.26 -4.36
C ALA A 357 11.21 -16.66 -3.42
N VAL A 358 11.67 -15.44 -3.71
CA VAL A 358 12.72 -14.79 -2.92
C VAL A 358 12.19 -14.26 -1.60
N SER A 359 11.04 -13.57 -1.61
CA SER A 359 10.45 -13.00 -0.41
C SER A 359 10.05 -14.05 0.63
N GLY A 360 9.63 -15.25 0.20
CA GLY A 360 9.38 -16.36 1.11
C GLY A 360 10.66 -16.84 1.82
N ALA A 361 11.81 -16.85 1.13
CA ALA A 361 13.07 -17.27 1.69
C ALA A 361 13.70 -16.23 2.62
N VAL A 362 13.66 -14.94 2.23
CA VAL A 362 14.27 -13.85 3.01
C VAL A 362 13.32 -13.24 4.05
N ARG A 363 12.04 -13.65 4.04
CA ARG A 363 10.96 -13.19 4.91
C ARG A 363 10.69 -11.68 4.85
N ALA A 364 10.95 -11.08 3.69
CA ALA A 364 10.74 -9.66 3.41
C ALA A 364 10.53 -9.40 1.92
N ASN A 365 9.87 -8.28 1.58
CA ASN A 365 9.78 -7.83 0.19
C ASN A 365 11.17 -7.47 -0.35
N VAL A 366 11.48 -7.90 -1.57
CA VAL A 366 12.74 -7.61 -2.26
C VAL A 366 12.53 -6.60 -3.40
N ASN A 367 13.59 -5.93 -3.83
CA ASN A 367 13.56 -5.10 -5.03
C ASN A 367 14.26 -5.83 -6.19
N VAL A 368 13.46 -6.28 -7.17
CA VAL A 368 13.94 -6.97 -8.38
C VAL A 368 14.17 -5.96 -9.49
N ARG A 369 15.31 -6.05 -10.16
CA ARG A 369 15.75 -5.13 -11.20
C ARG A 369 16.06 -5.89 -12.48
N CYS A 370 15.64 -5.31 -13.59
CA CYS A 370 15.88 -5.80 -14.93
C CYS A 370 16.84 -4.89 -15.70
N ALA A 371 17.52 -5.45 -16.70
CA ALA A 371 18.40 -4.70 -17.59
C ALA A 371 17.67 -3.49 -18.22
N ASN A 372 18.31 -2.33 -18.20
CA ASN A 372 17.70 -1.02 -18.49
C ASN A 372 17.23 -0.80 -19.95
N ASN A 373 17.43 -1.76 -20.84
CA ASN A 373 17.18 -1.63 -22.29
C ASN A 373 15.81 -2.22 -22.71
N ASN A 374 14.80 -2.17 -21.83
CA ASN A 374 13.47 -2.80 -22.02
C ASN A 374 13.49 -4.32 -22.30
N LEU A 375 14.62 -4.99 -22.04
CA LEU A 375 14.78 -6.42 -22.34
C LEU A 375 14.10 -7.33 -21.32
N ASN A 376 13.64 -6.80 -20.17
CA ASN A 376 13.06 -7.55 -19.06
C ASN A 376 13.93 -8.74 -18.61
N VAL A 377 15.26 -8.63 -18.74
CA VAL A 377 16.20 -9.67 -18.28
C VAL A 377 16.54 -9.39 -16.82
N LEU A 378 16.39 -10.38 -15.95
CA LEU A 378 16.83 -10.28 -14.56
C LEU A 378 18.29 -9.87 -14.49
N GLN A 379 18.55 -8.76 -13.80
CA GLN A 379 19.88 -8.17 -13.64
C GLN A 379 20.32 -8.17 -12.20
N GLU A 380 19.42 -7.84 -11.27
CA GLU A 380 19.76 -7.67 -9.87
C GLU A 380 18.55 -7.94 -8.97
N ILE A 381 18.80 -8.49 -7.79
CA ILE A 381 17.82 -8.67 -6.72
C ILE A 381 18.45 -8.08 -5.47
N ARG A 382 17.73 -7.16 -4.84
CA ARG A 382 18.15 -6.46 -3.63
C ARG A 382 17.43 -7.03 -2.43
N VAL A 383 18.20 -7.39 -1.42
CA VAL A 383 17.72 -7.74 -0.08
C VAL A 383 18.07 -6.61 0.85
N CYS A 384 17.13 -6.21 1.70
CA CYS A 384 17.29 -5.03 2.52
C CYS A 384 17.25 -5.35 4.01
N PHE A 385 17.94 -4.54 4.78
CA PHE A 385 18.11 -4.71 6.22
C PHE A 385 17.84 -3.43 6.97
N ASP A 386 17.52 -3.56 8.25
CA ASP A 386 17.48 -2.42 9.15
C ASP A 386 18.83 -1.67 9.17
N ALA A 387 18.82 -0.47 9.76
CA ALA A 387 20.00 0.39 9.80
C ALA A 387 21.17 -0.25 10.58
N GLN A 388 20.88 -1.20 11.47
CA GLN A 388 21.83 -1.95 12.29
C GLN A 388 22.37 -3.20 11.59
N TYR A 389 21.84 -3.56 10.41
CA TYR A 389 22.21 -4.74 9.65
C TYR A 389 21.90 -6.08 10.34
N THR A 390 20.89 -6.12 11.20
CA THR A 390 20.58 -7.32 12.00
C THR A 390 19.38 -8.10 11.47
N THR A 391 18.37 -7.42 10.93
CA THR A 391 17.13 -8.04 10.46
C THR A 391 16.82 -7.67 9.02
N THR A 392 16.31 -8.62 8.23
CA THR A 392 15.76 -8.31 6.91
C THR A 392 14.48 -7.48 7.05
N VAL A 393 14.34 -6.46 6.21
CA VAL A 393 13.16 -5.60 6.15
C VAL A 393 12.70 -5.40 4.72
N ASN A 394 11.47 -4.93 4.52
CA ASN A 394 10.90 -4.72 3.19
C ASN A 394 11.71 -3.68 2.41
N CYS A 395 12.25 -4.06 1.26
CA CYS A 395 12.93 -3.12 0.37
C CYS A 395 11.98 -2.04 -0.15
N GLY A 396 12.45 -0.79 -0.15
CA GLY A 396 11.80 0.30 -0.87
C GLY A 396 12.06 0.26 -2.39
N GLY A 397 11.35 1.11 -3.13
CA GLY A 397 11.55 1.33 -4.57
C GLY A 397 10.78 0.36 -5.48
N LYS A 398 10.34 0.86 -6.63
CA LYS A 398 9.62 0.06 -7.63
C LYS A 398 10.59 -0.78 -8.46
N SER A 399 10.17 -1.99 -8.81
CA SER A 399 10.86 -2.78 -9.84
C SER A 399 10.77 -2.04 -11.18
N ASN A 400 11.84 -2.11 -11.99
CA ASN A 400 11.82 -1.69 -13.39
C ASN A 400 11.56 -2.87 -14.34
N CYS A 401 11.27 -4.06 -13.82
CA CYS A 401 10.90 -5.21 -14.63
C CYS A 401 9.43 -5.12 -15.06
N GLY A 402 9.12 -5.60 -16.27
CA GLY A 402 7.76 -5.86 -16.71
C GLY A 402 7.14 -7.08 -16.01
N ALA A 403 5.89 -7.40 -16.37
CA ALA A 403 5.14 -8.50 -15.77
C ALA A 403 5.79 -9.89 -16.02
N GLN A 404 6.51 -10.03 -17.13
CA GLN A 404 7.28 -11.21 -17.50
C GLN A 404 8.77 -10.86 -17.56
N VAL A 405 9.62 -11.76 -17.09
CA VAL A 405 11.08 -11.59 -17.06
C VAL A 405 11.79 -12.80 -17.66
N TYR A 406 12.93 -12.52 -18.30
CA TYR A 406 13.87 -13.51 -18.78
C TYR A 406 14.95 -13.77 -17.72
N TYR A 407 15.21 -15.03 -17.44
CA TYR A 407 16.31 -15.45 -16.59
C TYR A 407 17.27 -16.32 -17.41
N TYR A 408 18.12 -15.69 -18.20
CA TYR A 408 18.98 -16.39 -19.16
C TYR A 408 20.11 -17.18 -18.49
N ALA A 409 20.44 -18.34 -19.06
CA ALA A 409 21.60 -19.13 -18.64
C ALA A 409 22.91 -18.47 -19.10
N SER A 410 23.98 -18.66 -18.31
CA SER A 410 25.35 -18.22 -18.61
C SER A 410 25.95 -18.89 -19.82
#